data_AF-A0A144P3H0-F1
#
_entry.id   AF-A0A144P3H0-F1
#
_cell.length_a   1.000
_cell.length_b   1.000
_cell.length_c   1.000
_cell.angle_alpha   90.00
_cell.angle_beta   90.00
_cell.angle_gamma   90.00
#
_symmetry.space_group_name_H-M   'P 1'
#
loop_
_entity.id
_entity.type
_entity.pdbx_description
1 polymer ?
#
loop_
_entity_poly.entity_id
_entity_poly.type
_entity_poly.pdbx_seq_one_letter_code
_entity_poly.pdbx_strand_id
1 'polypeptide(L)'
;MKTEPASNETKISVRDKILRTAHDLFYSTGFKATGVDTLIKEAKVTKVTFYRHFPSKSLLILAYLHYRHEIWMNWFEASLRRNLNAGQTSSEALSATLYEWFVSPEFHGCAFINASTEAKSEDIESEIKAICRDHKSETRKIILLLTGITDEQIVNQIMLLIDGAIIHAQMGMDTDAVISPLKAGIRLLTTRML
;
A
#
# COMPACT_ATOMS: atom_id res chain seq x y z
N MET A 1 42.14 -25.86 -13.72
CA MET A 1 41.09 -25.12 -14.45
C MET A 1 40.09 -24.67 -13.41
N LYS A 2 40.14 -23.39 -13.01
CA LYS A 2 39.30 -22.84 -11.93
C LYS A 2 37.93 -22.49 -12.51
N THR A 3 36.88 -23.03 -11.89
CA THR A 3 35.49 -22.63 -12.09
C THR A 3 35.24 -21.32 -11.35
N GLU A 4 34.92 -20.25 -12.08
CA GLU A 4 34.38 -19.02 -11.51
C GLU A 4 32.85 -19.18 -11.30
N PRO A 5 32.29 -18.78 -10.15
CA PRO A 5 30.85 -18.73 -9.99
C PRO A 5 30.32 -17.40 -10.56
N ALA A 6 29.28 -17.48 -11.39
CA ALA A 6 28.57 -16.32 -11.91
C ALA A 6 27.82 -15.60 -10.79
N SER A 7 28.30 -14.42 -10.37
CA SER A 7 27.55 -13.49 -9.52
C SER A 7 26.67 -12.59 -10.39
N ASN A 8 25.46 -13.05 -10.72
CA ASN A 8 24.49 -12.21 -11.40
C ASN A 8 23.69 -11.38 -10.37
N GLU A 9 24.37 -10.45 -9.69
CA GLU A 9 23.70 -9.40 -8.93
C GLU A 9 23.17 -8.36 -9.93
N THR A 10 21.86 -8.37 -10.16
CA THR A 10 21.22 -7.39 -11.05
C THR A 10 21.39 -5.99 -10.46
N LYS A 11 22.32 -5.22 -11.01
CA LYS A 11 22.59 -3.84 -10.60
C LYS A 11 21.31 -3.00 -10.76
N ILE A 12 20.76 -2.52 -9.63
CA ILE A 12 19.56 -1.67 -9.60
C ILE A 12 19.79 -0.45 -10.50
N SER A 13 18.82 -0.14 -11.37
CA SER A 13 18.94 1.02 -12.26
C SER A 13 18.91 2.33 -11.48
N VAL A 14 19.51 3.40 -12.02
CA VAL A 14 19.47 4.73 -11.40
C VAL A 14 18.02 5.21 -11.23
N ARG A 15 17.16 4.88 -12.19
CA ARG A 15 15.73 5.21 -12.13
C ARG A 15 15.07 4.54 -10.94
N ASP A 16 15.30 3.24 -10.75
CA ASP A 16 14.72 2.48 -9.63
C ASP A 16 15.26 2.93 -8.28
N LYS A 17 16.54 3.33 -8.22
CA LYS A 17 17.12 3.92 -7.02
C LYS A 17 16.38 5.18 -6.59
N ILE A 18 16.10 6.09 -7.55
CA ILE A 18 15.33 7.31 -7.28
C ILE A 18 13.91 6.95 -6.85
N LEU A 19 13.26 6.02 -7.54
CA LEU A 19 11.89 5.59 -7.22
C LEU A 19 11.78 4.97 -5.82
N ARG A 20 12.71 4.09 -5.44
CA ARG A 20 12.76 3.48 -4.09
C ARG A 20 13.00 4.52 -3.01
N THR A 21 13.93 5.44 -3.25
CA THR A 21 14.18 6.56 -2.32
C THR A 21 12.92 7.42 -2.15
N ALA A 22 12.23 7.71 -3.26
CA ALA A 22 10.98 8.47 -3.22
C ALA A 22 9.87 7.72 -2.51
N HIS A 23 9.76 6.41 -2.72
CA HIS A 23 8.82 5.55 -2.01
C HIS A 23 9.01 5.67 -0.49
N ASP A 24 10.24 5.49 -0.01
CA ASP A 24 10.52 5.49 1.42
C ASP A 24 10.23 6.86 2.05
N LEU A 25 10.67 7.94 1.39
CA LEU A 25 10.45 9.31 1.87
C LEU A 25 8.98 9.74 1.77
N PHE A 26 8.33 9.53 0.63
CA PHE A 26 6.93 9.92 0.44
C PHE A 26 5.99 9.13 1.34
N TYR A 27 6.26 7.85 1.58
CA TYR A 27 5.40 7.04 2.44
C TYR A 27 5.54 7.42 3.92
N SER A 28 6.76 7.69 4.38
CA SER A 28 7.02 8.01 5.79
C SER A 28 6.75 9.47 6.15
N THR A 29 7.03 10.41 5.25
CA THR A 29 6.97 11.86 5.55
C THR A 29 5.93 12.63 4.74
N GLY A 30 5.30 12.00 3.75
CA GLY A 30 4.39 12.67 2.82
C GLY A 30 5.14 13.34 1.66
N PHE A 31 4.52 13.36 0.50
CA PHE A 31 5.17 13.93 -0.68
C PHE A 31 5.22 15.46 -0.63
N LYS A 32 4.33 16.16 0.09
CA LYS A 32 4.44 17.62 0.26
C LYS A 32 5.68 18.02 1.04
N ALA A 33 5.93 17.34 2.17
CA ALA A 33 7.06 17.64 3.04
C ALA A 33 8.41 17.25 2.41
N THR A 34 8.40 16.33 1.44
CA THR A 34 9.61 15.87 0.77
C THR A 34 9.98 16.77 -0.41
N GLY A 35 11.04 17.58 -0.27
CA GLY A 35 11.60 18.40 -1.35
C GLY A 35 12.41 17.59 -2.38
N VAL A 36 12.57 18.14 -3.59
CA VAL A 36 13.41 17.53 -4.65
C VAL A 36 14.88 17.43 -4.23
N ASP A 37 15.40 18.43 -3.52
CA ASP A 37 16.78 18.41 -3.05
C ASP A 37 17.03 17.29 -2.03
N THR A 38 16.05 16.99 -1.16
CA THR A 38 16.10 15.83 -0.26
C THR A 38 16.15 14.54 -1.07
N LEU A 39 15.28 14.39 -2.08
CA LEU A 39 15.28 13.20 -2.95
C LEU A 39 16.62 13.01 -3.67
N ILE A 40 17.20 14.07 -4.22
CA ILE A 40 18.50 14.04 -4.90
C ILE A 40 19.61 13.60 -3.95
N LYS A 41 19.63 14.18 -2.74
CA LYS A 41 20.62 13.89 -1.69
C LYS A 41 20.52 12.44 -1.24
N GLU A 42 19.34 11.98 -0.84
CA GLU A 42 19.14 10.62 -0.32
C GLU A 42 19.31 9.56 -1.41
N ALA A 43 18.89 9.85 -2.65
CA ALA A 43 19.14 8.97 -3.78
C ALA A 43 20.61 8.98 -4.23
N LYS A 44 21.45 9.89 -3.69
CA LYS A 44 22.87 10.07 -4.05
C LYS A 44 23.06 10.15 -5.56
N VAL A 45 22.31 11.05 -6.21
CA VAL A 45 22.40 11.36 -7.64
C VAL A 45 22.64 12.85 -7.84
N THR A 46 23.05 13.27 -9.04
CA THR A 46 23.11 14.71 -9.38
C THR A 46 21.73 15.22 -9.78
N LYS A 47 21.53 16.54 -9.70
CA LYS A 47 20.29 17.20 -10.18
C LYS A 47 20.00 16.86 -11.65
N VAL A 48 21.02 16.92 -12.52
CA VAL A 48 20.91 16.56 -13.93
C VAL A 48 20.47 15.10 -14.10
N THR A 49 21.06 14.18 -13.32
CA THR A 49 20.68 12.76 -13.35
C THR A 49 19.25 12.55 -12.90
N PHE A 50 18.82 13.21 -11.82
CA PHE A 50 17.45 13.12 -11.31
C PHE A 50 16.43 13.52 -12.38
N TYR A 51 16.57 14.73 -12.95
CA TYR A 51 15.62 15.24 -13.95
C TYR A 51 15.65 14.49 -15.27
N ARG A 52 16.77 13.83 -15.62
CA ARG A 52 16.82 12.93 -16.78
C ARG A 52 15.91 11.70 -16.61
N HIS A 53 15.74 11.20 -15.39
CA HIS A 53 14.90 10.04 -15.11
C HIS A 53 13.47 10.41 -14.69
N PHE A 54 13.30 11.53 -13.99
CA PHE A 54 12.02 12.07 -13.54
C PHE A 54 11.96 13.57 -13.83
N PRO A 55 11.38 13.98 -14.97
CA PRO A 55 11.33 15.38 -15.38
C PRO A 55 10.62 16.32 -14.40
N SER A 56 9.75 15.79 -13.55
CA SER A 56 9.11 16.54 -12.46
C SER A 56 8.88 15.67 -11.23
N LYS A 57 8.70 16.32 -10.07
CA LYS A 57 8.29 15.65 -8.83
C LYS A 57 6.90 15.03 -8.97
N SER A 58 5.98 15.69 -9.68
CA SER A 58 4.63 15.19 -9.94
C SER A 58 4.65 13.84 -10.67
N LEU A 59 5.50 13.68 -11.70
CA LEU A 59 5.67 12.39 -12.38
C LEU A 59 6.29 11.31 -11.46
N LEU A 60 7.16 11.72 -10.54
CA LEU A 60 7.72 10.81 -9.53
C LEU A 60 6.66 10.40 -8.49
N ILE A 61 5.74 11.28 -8.10
CA ILE A 61 4.60 10.95 -7.21
C ILE A 61 3.71 9.89 -7.86
N LEU A 62 3.34 10.05 -9.13
CA LEU A 62 2.53 9.06 -9.84
C LEU A 62 3.25 7.70 -9.91
N ALA A 63 4.54 7.71 -10.28
CA ALA A 63 5.35 6.49 -10.31
C ALA A 63 5.47 5.82 -8.94
N TYR A 64 5.61 6.61 -7.87
CA TYR A 64 5.61 6.12 -6.49
C TYR A 64 4.29 5.42 -6.15
N LEU A 65 3.14 6.01 -6.47
CA LEU A 65 1.84 5.42 -6.14
C LEU A 65 1.63 4.08 -6.85
N HIS A 66 2.03 3.96 -8.12
CA HIS A 66 2.00 2.68 -8.83
C HIS A 66 2.95 1.65 -8.20
N TYR A 67 4.18 2.04 -7.87
CA TYR A 67 5.14 1.15 -7.22
C TYR A 67 4.67 0.67 -5.83
N ARG A 68 4.13 1.60 -5.03
CA ARG A 68 3.56 1.29 -3.70
C ARG A 68 2.34 0.38 -3.81
N HIS A 69 1.52 0.59 -4.84
CA HIS A 69 0.37 -0.25 -5.16
C HIS A 69 0.81 -1.70 -5.39
N GLU A 70 1.76 -1.91 -6.31
CA GLU A 70 2.26 -3.24 -6.66
C GLU A 70 2.81 -3.97 -5.43
N ILE A 71 3.67 -3.32 -4.63
CA ILE A 71 4.21 -3.90 -3.40
C ILE A 71 3.09 -4.32 -2.46
N TRP A 72 2.13 -3.42 -2.21
CA TRP A 72 1.06 -3.69 -1.26
C TRP A 72 0.15 -4.81 -1.73
N MET A 73 -0.30 -4.77 -2.99
CA MET A 73 -1.24 -5.74 -3.52
C MET A 73 -0.64 -7.14 -3.56
N ASN A 74 0.63 -7.27 -3.95
CA ASN A 74 1.34 -8.55 -3.94
C ASN A 74 1.41 -9.14 -2.53
N TRP A 75 1.78 -8.32 -1.53
CA TRP A 75 1.82 -8.77 -0.14
C TRP A 75 0.42 -9.09 0.41
N PHE A 76 -0.56 -8.21 0.16
CA PHE A 76 -1.93 -8.35 0.66
C PHE A 76 -2.59 -9.61 0.11
N GLU A 77 -2.50 -9.85 -1.20
CA GLU A 77 -3.05 -11.05 -1.81
C GLU A 77 -2.38 -12.31 -1.26
N ALA A 78 -1.05 -12.33 -1.18
CA ALA A 78 -0.30 -13.47 -0.67
C ALA A 78 -0.64 -13.77 0.80
N SER A 79 -0.73 -12.74 1.65
CA SER A 79 -1.09 -12.86 3.05
C SER A 79 -2.52 -13.35 3.24
N LEU A 80 -3.47 -12.76 2.52
CA LEU A 80 -4.88 -13.16 2.60
C LEU A 80 -5.06 -14.61 2.15
N ARG A 81 -4.45 -14.98 1.02
CA ARG A 81 -4.47 -16.36 0.50
C ARG A 81 -3.85 -17.34 1.48
N ARG A 82 -2.70 -17.01 2.09
CA ARG A 82 -2.05 -17.84 3.12
C ARG A 82 -2.99 -18.10 4.30
N ASN A 83 -3.62 -17.05 4.82
CA ASN A 83 -4.53 -17.17 5.96
C ASN A 83 -5.79 -18.01 5.62
N LEU A 84 -6.37 -17.81 4.43
CA LEU A 84 -7.50 -18.62 3.95
C LEU A 84 -7.13 -20.09 3.76
N ASN A 85 -5.96 -20.37 3.16
CA ASN A 85 -5.47 -21.74 2.97
C ASN A 85 -5.18 -22.46 4.30
N ALA A 86 -4.97 -21.72 5.39
CA ALA A 86 -4.86 -22.26 6.74
C ALA A 86 -6.22 -22.59 7.39
N GLY A 87 -7.33 -22.46 6.65
CA GLY A 87 -8.69 -22.80 7.11
C GLY A 87 -9.41 -21.68 7.87
N GLN A 88 -8.86 -20.45 7.87
CA GLN A 88 -9.51 -19.32 8.51
C GLN A 88 -10.76 -18.86 7.73
N THR A 89 -11.78 -18.41 8.44
CA THR A 89 -12.92 -17.71 7.83
C THR A 89 -12.48 -16.40 7.17
N SER A 90 -13.31 -15.83 6.28
CA SER A 90 -13.03 -14.52 5.66
C SER A 90 -12.75 -13.42 6.70
N SER A 91 -13.52 -13.39 7.79
CA SER A 91 -13.33 -12.45 8.89
C SER A 91 -11.99 -12.61 9.60
N GLU A 92 -11.55 -13.86 9.83
CA GLU A 92 -10.28 -14.18 10.45
C GLU A 92 -9.11 -13.86 9.53
N ALA A 93 -9.20 -14.25 8.26
CA ALA A 93 -8.12 -14.06 7.31
C ALA A 93 -7.86 -12.58 6.99
N LEU A 94 -8.92 -11.78 6.83
CA LEU A 94 -8.79 -10.32 6.62
C LEU A 94 -8.23 -9.63 7.85
N SER A 95 -8.75 -9.95 9.03
CA SER A 95 -8.29 -9.33 10.29
C SER A 95 -6.84 -9.71 10.62
N ALA A 96 -6.44 -10.97 10.42
CA ALA A 96 -5.06 -11.42 10.60
C ALA A 96 -4.10 -10.76 9.60
N THR A 97 -4.52 -10.62 8.33
CA THR A 97 -3.73 -9.93 7.30
C THR A 97 -3.50 -8.46 7.67
N LEU A 98 -4.53 -7.76 8.14
CA LEU A 98 -4.41 -6.36 8.55
C LEU A 98 -3.64 -6.20 9.86
N TYR A 99 -3.76 -7.14 10.79
CA TYR A 99 -2.96 -7.17 12.01
C TYR A 99 -1.47 -7.21 11.69
N GLU A 100 -1.05 -8.11 10.80
CA GLU A 100 0.35 -8.23 10.34
C GLU A 100 0.89 -6.90 9.82
N TRP A 101 0.07 -6.15 9.10
CA TRP A 101 0.46 -4.84 8.60
C TRP A 101 0.48 -3.76 9.67
N PHE A 102 -0.49 -3.73 10.58
CA PHE A 102 -0.59 -2.68 11.60
C PHE A 102 0.53 -2.75 12.64
N VAL A 103 1.06 -3.94 12.92
CA VAL A 103 2.21 -4.11 13.85
C VAL A 103 3.57 -3.98 13.17
N SER A 104 3.63 -3.83 11.84
CA SER A 104 4.88 -3.64 11.12
C SER A 104 5.49 -2.27 11.46
N PRO A 105 6.82 -2.20 11.73
CA PRO A 105 7.49 -0.93 11.99
C PRO A 105 7.48 0.02 10.79
N GLU A 106 7.20 -0.49 9.60
CA GLU A 106 7.02 0.29 8.37
C GLU A 106 5.60 0.82 8.19
N PHE A 107 4.68 0.60 9.14
CA PHE A 107 3.31 1.07 9.07
C PHE A 107 3.22 2.60 9.21
N HIS A 108 2.86 3.26 8.12
CA HIS A 108 2.57 4.71 8.07
C HIS A 108 1.15 4.99 7.58
N GLY A 109 0.21 4.08 7.88
CA GLY A 109 -1.15 4.12 7.35
C GLY A 109 -1.23 3.72 5.87
N CYS A 110 -2.38 3.97 5.25
CA CYS A 110 -2.57 3.69 3.83
C CYS A 110 -2.02 4.83 2.97
N ALA A 111 -1.03 4.52 2.13
CA ALA A 111 -0.42 5.48 1.20
C ALA A 111 -1.44 6.21 0.31
N PHE A 112 -2.54 5.55 -0.07
CA PHE A 112 -3.57 6.09 -0.95
C PHE A 112 -4.58 6.99 -0.22
N ILE A 113 -4.84 6.71 1.06
CA ILE A 113 -5.62 7.62 1.92
C ILE A 113 -4.79 8.90 2.15
N ASN A 114 -3.52 8.75 2.53
CA ASN A 114 -2.59 9.88 2.71
C ASN A 114 -2.44 10.69 1.41
N ALA A 115 -2.25 10.03 0.27
CA ALA A 115 -2.12 10.73 -1.01
C ALA A 115 -3.40 11.49 -1.39
N SER A 116 -4.58 10.96 -1.07
CA SER A 116 -5.86 11.64 -1.33
C SER A 116 -6.03 12.92 -0.52
N THR A 117 -5.47 12.99 0.69
CA THR A 117 -5.50 14.23 1.50
C THR A 117 -4.47 15.24 1.01
N GLU A 118 -3.30 14.76 0.57
CA GLU A 118 -2.25 15.62 0.04
C GLU A 118 -2.56 16.15 -1.38
N ALA A 119 -3.32 15.43 -2.21
CA ALA A 119 -3.52 15.75 -3.64
C ALA A 119 -4.04 17.17 -3.94
N LYS A 120 -4.81 17.82 -3.04
CA LYS A 120 -5.47 19.13 -3.28
C LYS A 120 -4.55 20.29 -3.64
N SER A 121 -3.24 20.19 -3.36
CA SER A 121 -2.29 21.26 -3.69
C SER A 121 -1.39 20.91 -4.88
N GLU A 122 -1.71 19.83 -5.59
CA GLU A 122 -0.96 19.39 -6.76
C GLU A 122 -1.79 19.61 -8.01
N ASP A 123 -1.16 20.09 -9.09
CA ASP A 123 -1.84 20.25 -10.39
C ASP A 123 -2.34 18.90 -10.96
N ILE A 124 -1.74 17.79 -10.51
CA ILE A 124 -2.09 16.40 -10.87
C ILE A 124 -3.08 15.76 -9.89
N GLU A 125 -3.91 16.56 -9.19
CA GLU A 125 -4.87 16.09 -8.19
C GLU A 125 -5.77 14.96 -8.74
N SER A 126 -6.24 15.12 -9.99
CA SER A 126 -7.21 14.21 -10.60
C SER A 126 -6.62 12.81 -10.83
N GLU A 127 -5.36 12.76 -11.24
CA GLU A 127 -4.57 11.57 -11.54
C GLU A 127 -4.20 10.83 -10.25
N ILE A 128 -3.78 11.57 -9.21
CA ILE A 128 -3.53 10.98 -7.87
C ILE A 128 -4.81 10.33 -7.36
N LYS A 129 -5.93 11.05 -7.41
CA LYS A 129 -7.22 10.51 -6.96
C LYS A 129 -7.71 9.33 -7.80
N ALA A 130 -7.39 9.28 -9.10
CA ALA A 130 -7.69 8.14 -9.94
C ALA A 130 -6.94 6.88 -9.45
N ILE A 131 -5.62 6.97 -9.27
CA ILE A 131 -4.81 5.86 -8.77
C ILE A 131 -5.31 5.38 -7.39
N CYS A 132 -5.70 6.30 -6.51
CA CYS A 132 -6.24 5.95 -5.19
C CYS A 132 -7.57 5.17 -5.30
N ARG A 133 -8.47 5.57 -6.20
CA ARG A 133 -9.73 4.85 -6.46
C ARG A 133 -9.47 3.47 -7.06
N ASP A 134 -8.52 3.37 -8.00
CA ASP A 134 -8.16 2.13 -8.66
C ASP A 134 -7.59 1.12 -7.66
N HIS A 135 -6.66 1.55 -6.79
CA HIS A 135 -6.15 0.72 -5.72
C HIS A 135 -7.24 0.15 -4.79
N LYS A 136 -8.21 0.99 -4.39
CA LYS A 136 -9.36 0.52 -3.58
C LYS A 136 -10.26 -0.44 -4.36
N SER A 137 -10.45 -0.21 -5.66
CA SER A 137 -11.19 -1.10 -6.55
C SER A 137 -10.53 -2.47 -6.67
N GLU A 138 -9.22 -2.52 -6.86
CA GLU A 138 -8.46 -3.77 -6.98
C GLU A 138 -8.39 -4.52 -5.65
N THR A 139 -8.25 -3.81 -4.53
CA THR A 139 -8.36 -4.42 -3.19
C THR A 139 -9.71 -5.13 -3.01
N ARG A 140 -10.82 -4.49 -3.41
CA ARG A 140 -12.16 -5.13 -3.37
C ARG A 140 -12.23 -6.38 -4.23
N LYS A 141 -11.70 -6.32 -5.46
CA LYS A 141 -11.68 -7.46 -6.38
C LYS A 141 -10.92 -8.66 -5.80
N ILE A 142 -9.78 -8.41 -5.16
CA ILE A 142 -9.02 -9.48 -4.47
C ILE A 142 -9.81 -10.05 -3.30
N ILE A 143 -10.46 -9.22 -2.50
CA ILE A 143 -11.31 -9.70 -1.38
C ILE A 143 -12.44 -10.58 -1.91
N LEU A 144 -13.20 -10.13 -2.92
CA LEU A 144 -14.26 -10.92 -3.57
C LEU A 144 -13.73 -12.27 -4.07
N LEU A 145 -12.64 -12.22 -4.85
CA LEU A 145 -12.03 -13.39 -5.48
C LEU A 145 -11.57 -14.43 -4.46
N LEU A 146 -10.90 -14.01 -3.38
CA LEU A 146 -10.27 -14.94 -2.45
C LEU A 146 -11.22 -15.43 -1.35
N THR A 147 -12.12 -14.57 -0.86
CA THR A 147 -12.98 -14.92 0.27
C THR A 147 -14.26 -15.64 -0.15
N GLY A 148 -14.61 -15.62 -1.44
CA GLY A 148 -15.86 -16.19 -1.94
C GLY A 148 -17.11 -15.39 -1.57
N ILE A 149 -16.97 -14.18 -1.02
CA ILE A 149 -18.09 -13.25 -0.82
C ILE A 149 -18.61 -12.85 -2.20
N THR A 150 -19.89 -13.07 -2.47
CA THR A 150 -20.50 -12.81 -3.79
C THR A 150 -21.22 -11.47 -3.86
N ASP A 151 -21.60 -10.88 -2.73
CA ASP A 151 -22.29 -9.59 -2.66
C ASP A 151 -21.28 -8.45 -2.61
N GLU A 152 -21.19 -7.68 -3.71
CA GLU A 152 -20.33 -6.51 -3.80
C GLU A 152 -20.64 -5.44 -2.75
N GLN A 153 -21.90 -5.32 -2.32
CA GLN A 153 -22.29 -4.35 -1.31
C GLN A 153 -21.73 -4.70 0.06
N ILE A 154 -21.65 -6.00 0.39
CA ILE A 154 -20.98 -6.47 1.60
C ILE A 154 -19.50 -6.13 1.55
N VAL A 155 -18.83 -6.34 0.40
CA VAL A 155 -17.40 -5.98 0.28
C VAL A 155 -17.18 -4.48 0.35
N ASN A 156 -18.10 -3.65 -0.18
CA ASN A 156 -18.05 -2.20 0.01
C ASN A 156 -18.13 -1.82 1.50
N GLN A 157 -19.00 -2.46 2.27
CA GLN A 157 -19.10 -2.23 3.73
C GLN A 157 -17.85 -2.71 4.46
N ILE A 158 -17.29 -3.86 4.08
CA ILE A 158 -16.01 -4.35 4.61
C ILE A 158 -14.89 -3.33 4.34
N MET A 159 -14.82 -2.76 3.13
CA MET A 159 -13.82 -1.72 2.83
C MET A 159 -13.95 -0.49 3.71
N LEU A 160 -15.17 -0.05 4.03
CA LEU A 160 -15.37 1.06 4.96
C LEU A 160 -14.87 0.71 6.37
N LEU A 161 -15.09 -0.52 6.84
CA LEU A 161 -14.55 -0.99 8.11
C LEU A 161 -13.02 -1.06 8.09
N ILE A 162 -12.43 -1.55 6.99
CA ILE A 162 -10.97 -1.61 6.80
C ILE A 162 -10.38 -0.20 6.81
N ASP A 163 -10.98 0.75 6.08
CA ASP A 163 -10.52 2.14 6.05
C ASP A 163 -10.59 2.80 7.43
N GLY A 164 -11.67 2.56 8.19
CA GLY A 164 -11.77 3.01 9.58
C GLY A 164 -10.72 2.39 10.49
N ALA A 165 -10.47 1.09 10.35
CA ALA A 165 -9.46 0.38 11.12
C ALA A 165 -8.04 0.90 10.82
N ILE A 166 -7.72 1.16 9.54
CA ILE A 166 -6.46 1.77 9.12
C ILE A 166 -6.27 3.13 9.80
N ILE A 167 -7.31 3.98 9.81
CA ILE A 167 -7.24 5.30 10.44
C ILE A 167 -7.04 5.18 11.96
N HIS A 168 -7.77 4.30 12.64
CA HIS A 168 -7.59 4.08 14.08
C HIS A 168 -6.18 3.59 14.43
N ALA A 169 -5.65 2.63 13.67
CA ALA A 169 -4.27 2.19 13.82
C ALA A 169 -3.28 3.34 13.58
N GLN A 170 -3.52 4.17 12.54
CA GLN A 170 -2.69 5.33 12.23
C GLN A 170 -2.75 6.43 13.31
N MET A 171 -3.83 6.51 14.08
CA MET A 171 -3.95 7.40 15.26
C MET A 171 -3.13 6.90 16.47
N GLY A 172 -2.51 5.71 16.37
CA GLY A 172 -1.74 5.11 17.45
C GLY A 172 -2.60 4.36 18.46
N MET A 173 -3.82 3.97 18.10
CA MET A 173 -4.62 3.08 18.93
C MET A 173 -4.00 1.68 18.98
N ASP A 174 -4.17 1.02 20.12
CA ASP A 174 -3.72 -0.36 20.31
C ASP A 174 -4.28 -1.30 19.22
N THR A 175 -3.40 -2.09 18.60
CA THR A 175 -3.74 -2.89 17.42
C THR A 175 -4.80 -3.94 17.73
N ASP A 176 -4.76 -4.60 18.88
CA ASP A 176 -5.76 -5.60 19.28
C ASP A 176 -7.14 -4.95 19.48
N ALA A 177 -7.16 -3.76 20.10
CA ALA A 177 -8.39 -2.96 20.26
C ALA A 177 -9.01 -2.51 18.93
N VAL A 178 -8.22 -2.37 17.85
CA VAL A 178 -8.70 -2.05 16.51
C VAL A 178 -9.14 -3.29 15.73
N ILE A 179 -8.33 -4.35 15.79
CA ILE A 179 -8.53 -5.57 14.99
C ILE A 179 -9.72 -6.40 15.50
N SER A 180 -9.93 -6.45 16.82
CA SER A 180 -11.06 -7.19 17.42
C SER A 180 -12.45 -6.73 16.91
N PRO A 181 -12.81 -5.42 16.97
CA PRO A 181 -14.09 -4.95 16.43
C PRO A 181 -14.15 -5.03 14.89
N LEU A 182 -13.03 -4.85 14.17
CA LEU A 182 -12.98 -5.07 12.72
C LEU A 182 -13.37 -6.52 12.37
N LYS A 183 -12.74 -7.51 13.02
CA LYS A 183 -13.05 -8.93 12.83
C LYS A 183 -14.52 -9.22 13.12
N ALA A 184 -15.05 -8.71 14.23
CA ALA A 184 -16.45 -8.89 14.60
C ALA A 184 -17.41 -8.29 13.56
N GLY A 185 -17.11 -7.08 13.05
CA GLY A 185 -17.88 -6.41 12.01
C GLY A 185 -17.92 -7.21 10.71
N ILE A 186 -16.75 -7.67 10.22
CA ILE A 186 -16.67 -8.49 9.00
C ILE A 186 -17.44 -9.80 9.16
N ARG A 187 -17.34 -10.44 10.34
CA ARG A 187 -18.11 -11.65 10.64
C ARG A 187 -19.62 -11.40 10.57
N LEU A 188 -20.11 -10.34 11.21
CA LEU A 188 -21.54 -10.01 11.18
C LEU A 188 -22.07 -9.74 9.76
N LEU A 189 -21.26 -9.10 8.92
CA LEU A 189 -21.62 -8.84 7.52
C LEU A 189 -21.69 -10.13 6.70
N THR A 190 -20.80 -11.08 6.95
CA THR A 190 -20.69 -12.33 6.18
C THR A 190 -21.59 -13.45 6.67
N THR A 191 -22.01 -13.45 7.94
CA THR A 191 -22.94 -14.45 8.50
C THR A 191 -24.40 -14.20 8.11
N ARG A 192 -24.79 -12.98 7.70
CA ARG A 192 -26.16 -12.67 7.23
C ARG A 192 -26.54 -13.34 5.88
N MET A 193 -25.64 -14.15 5.32
CA MET A 193 -25.80 -14.87 4.05
C MET A 193 -26.26 -16.33 4.21
N LEU A 194 -26.44 -16.82 5.44
CA LEU A 194 -27.05 -18.12 5.77
C LEU A 194 -28.36 -17.90 6.54
#